data_AF-A0A2A5T7X1-F1
#
_entry.id   AF-A0A2A5T7X1-F1
#
_cell.length_a   1.000
_cell.length_b   1.000
_cell.length_c   1.000
_cell.angle_alpha   90.00
_cell.angle_beta   90.00
_cell.angle_gamma   90.00
#
_symmetry.space_group_name_H-M   'P 1'
#
loop_
_entity.id
_entity.type
_entity.pdbx_description
1 polymer ?
#
loop_
_entity_poly.entity_id
_entity_poly.type
_entity_poly.pdbx_seq_one_letter_code
_entity_poly.pdbx_strand_id
1 'polypeptide(L)'
;MAKACLSKLIQAHFKSDACEIAAIIFIHTHSCNGNYNPHLHVILAEGAFFPSNQDWKWFQYLSLSQLRLFWQKHLLKLMEIEFPARQYVINLSCA
;
A
#
# COMPACT_ATOMS: atom_id res chain seq x y z
N MET A 1 -3.93 2.68 -5.72
CA MET A 1 -3.37 1.37 -5.29
C MET A 1 -2.57 1.48 -3.99
N ALA A 2 -1.49 2.27 -3.91
CA ALA A 2 -0.66 2.37 -2.70
C ALA A 2 -1.42 2.81 -1.44
N LYS A 3 -2.28 3.84 -1.53
CA LYS A 3 -3.15 4.26 -0.41
C LYS A 3 -4.02 3.10 0.12
N ALA A 4 -4.59 2.27 -0.75
CA ALA A 4 -5.43 1.14 -0.32
C ALA A 4 -4.61 0.04 0.39
N CYS A 5 -3.39 -0.23 -0.09
CA CYS A 5 -2.47 -1.13 0.59
C CYS A 5 -2.13 -0.62 2.00
N LEU A 6 -1.78 0.66 2.12
CA LEU A 6 -1.46 1.28 3.42
C LEU A 6 -2.68 1.31 4.34
N SER A 7 -3.86 1.63 3.82
CA SER A 7 -5.11 1.62 4.59
C SER A 7 -5.34 0.26 5.23
N LYS A 8 -5.21 -0.83 4.47
CA LYS A 8 -5.36 -2.20 5.01
C LYS A 8 -4.30 -2.55 6.05
N LEU A 9 -3.07 -2.08 5.88
CA LEU A 9 -2.02 -2.26 6.89
C LEU A 9 -2.39 -1.57 8.20
N ILE A 10 -2.84 -0.31 8.12
CA ILE A 10 -3.21 0.47 9.31
C ILE A 10 -4.48 -0.07 9.98
N GLN A 11 -5.46 -0.48 9.19
CA GLN A 11 -6.66 -1.15 9.70
C GLN A 11 -6.32 -2.46 10.40
N ALA A 12 -5.40 -3.25 9.85
CA ALA A 12 -4.91 -4.47 10.50
C ALA A 12 -4.14 -4.16 11.80
N HIS A 13 -3.34 -3.09 11.81
CA HIS A 13 -2.60 -2.64 13.00
C HIS A 13 -3.55 -2.28 14.15
N PHE A 14 -4.58 -1.46 13.88
CA PHE A 14 -5.57 -1.06 14.87
C PHE A 14 -6.71 -2.06 15.07
N LYS A 15 -6.74 -3.16 14.29
CA LYS A 15 -7.83 -4.15 14.26
C LYS A 15 -9.21 -3.50 14.06
N SER A 16 -9.27 -2.50 13.20
CA SER A 16 -10.48 -1.71 12.92
C SER A 16 -10.44 -1.22 11.47
N ASP A 17 -11.55 -1.36 10.75
CA ASP A 17 -11.74 -0.82 9.41
C ASP A 17 -12.21 0.65 9.39
N ALA A 18 -12.75 1.12 10.52
CA ALA A 18 -13.29 2.46 10.72
C ALA A 18 -12.20 3.51 11.06
N CYS A 19 -11.16 3.58 10.23
CA CYS A 19 -10.12 4.61 10.36
C CYS A 19 -9.68 5.15 9.00
N GLU A 20 -9.21 6.40 9.00
CA GLU A 20 -8.75 7.11 7.82
C GLU A 20 -7.26 7.44 7.94
N ILE A 21 -6.52 7.23 6.85
CA ILE A 21 -5.09 7.52 6.78
C ILE A 21 -4.84 8.79 5.97
N ALA A 22 -3.79 9.52 6.35
CA ALA A 22 -3.24 10.61 5.56
C ALA A 22 -1.89 10.17 4.97
N ALA A 23 -1.73 10.31 3.65
CA ALA A 23 -0.49 9.97 2.97
C ALA A 23 -0.29 10.85 1.74
N ILE A 24 0.97 11.22 1.48
CA ILE A 24 1.42 11.90 0.27
C ILE A 24 2.25 10.89 -0.53
N ILE A 25 1.87 10.66 -1.79
CA ILE A 25 2.44 9.59 -2.63
C ILE A 25 2.91 10.21 -3.95
N PHE A 26 4.17 9.97 -4.30
CA PHE A 26 4.78 10.42 -5.55
C PHE A 26 5.40 9.25 -6.28
N ILE A 27 5.44 9.34 -7.61
CA ILE A 27 6.14 8.39 -8.46
C ILE A 27 7.40 9.04 -9.01
N HIS A 28 8.52 8.32 -8.88
CA HIS A 28 9.75 8.63 -9.61
C HIS A 28 9.95 7.57 -10.66
N THR A 29 10.31 7.99 -11.87
CA THR A 29 10.49 7.10 -13.03
C THR A 29 11.94 6.69 -13.25
N HIS A 30 12.90 7.44 -12.69
CA HIS A 30 14.33 7.21 -12.89
C HIS A 30 15.05 7.08 -11.55
N SER A 31 16.11 6.27 -11.52
CA SER A 31 17.06 6.21 -10.39
C SER A 31 18.08 7.34 -10.45
N CYS A 32 18.91 7.45 -9.40
CA CYS A 32 19.96 8.46 -9.29
C CYS A 32 20.93 8.47 -10.49
N ASN A 33 21.21 7.31 -11.10
CA ASN A 33 22.04 7.18 -12.30
C ASN A 33 21.29 7.43 -13.62
N GLY A 34 20.05 7.90 -13.58
CA GLY A 34 19.25 8.21 -14.77
C GLY A 34 18.61 7.00 -15.47
N ASN A 35 18.81 5.78 -14.96
CA ASN A 35 18.17 4.58 -15.54
C ASN A 35 16.67 4.53 -15.19
N TYR A 36 15.88 3.96 -16.10
CA TYR A 36 14.45 3.73 -15.85
C TYR A 36 14.28 2.74 -14.69
N ASN A 37 13.67 3.22 -13.61
CA ASN A 37 13.41 2.47 -12.39
C ASN A 37 12.19 3.07 -11.67
N PRO A 38 10.96 2.75 -12.12
CA PRO A 38 9.75 3.33 -11.55
C PRO A 38 9.56 2.88 -10.10
N HIS A 39 9.53 3.83 -9.17
CA HIS A 39 9.32 3.58 -7.75
C HIS A 39 8.44 4.64 -7.11
N LEU A 40 7.80 4.27 -5.99
CA LEU A 40 6.95 5.18 -5.22
C LEU A 40 7.71 5.70 -4.00
N HIS A 41 7.64 7.02 -3.79
CA HIS A 41 7.91 7.63 -2.50
C HIS A 41 6.59 7.85 -1.78
N VAL A 42 6.51 7.40 -0.54
CA VAL A 42 5.33 7.55 0.28
C VAL A 42 5.69 8.18 1.62
N ILE A 43 5.05 9.29 1.92
CA ILE A 43 5.07 9.94 3.22
C ILE A 43 3.73 9.61 3.88
N LEU A 44 3.74 8.71 4.85
CA LEU A 44 2.56 8.32 5.62
C LEU A 44 2.55 9.09 6.95
N ALA A 45 1.42 9.69 7.30
CA ALA A 45 1.26 10.28 8.63
C ALA A 45 1.34 9.20 9.71
N GLU A 46 1.97 9.52 10.84
CA GLU A 46 2.20 8.59 11.94
C GLU A 46 0.90 8.34 12.76
N GLY A 47 -0.10 7.75 12.14
CA GLY A 47 -1.36 7.44 12.79
C GLY A 47 -2.53 7.31 11.82
N ALA A 48 -3.72 7.26 12.40
CA ALA A 48 -4.98 7.31 11.67
C ALA A 48 -6.04 8.08 12.46
N PHE A 49 -6.92 8.72 11.73
CA PHE A 49 -8.09 9.39 12.28
C PHE A 49 -9.24 8.40 12.45
N PHE A 50 -9.90 8.43 13.60
CA PHE A 50 -11.08 7.63 13.91
C PHE A 50 -12.32 8.53 13.97
N PRO A 51 -13.19 8.51 12.94
CA PRO A 51 -14.36 9.39 12.89
C PRO A 51 -15.36 9.17 14.04
N SER A 52 -15.42 7.94 14.58
CA SER A 52 -16.37 7.56 15.64
C SER A 52 -16.19 8.35 16.94
N ASN A 53 -14.95 8.72 17.26
CA ASN A 53 -14.60 9.47 18.46
C ASN A 53 -13.83 10.77 18.17
N GLN A 54 -13.73 11.15 16.89
CA GLN A 54 -13.00 12.33 16.41
C GLN A 54 -11.55 12.42 16.92
N ASP A 55 -10.86 11.28 16.97
CA ASP A 55 -9.54 11.18 17.59
C ASP A 55 -8.46 10.71 16.61
N TRP A 56 -7.22 11.16 16.83
CA TRP A 56 -6.04 10.71 16.08
C TRP A 56 -5.25 9.70 16.91
N LYS A 57 -5.23 8.45 16.47
CA LYS A 57 -4.46 7.38 17.13
C LYS A 57 -3.11 7.20 16.45
N TRP A 58 -2.07 7.31 17.26
CA TRP A 58 -0.67 7.18 16.83
C TRP A 58 -0.23 5.71 16.79
N PHE A 59 0.74 5.41 15.92
CA PHE A 59 1.50 4.17 15.95
C PHE A 59 2.98 4.52 15.77
N GLN A 60 3.90 3.82 16.44
CA GLN A 60 5.33 4.04 16.26
C GLN A 60 5.97 3.06 15.26
N TYR A 61 5.39 1.87 15.15
CA TYR A 61 5.96 0.78 14.36
C TYR A 61 4.89 0.11 13.51
N LEU A 62 5.25 -0.13 12.25
CA LEU A 62 4.47 -0.90 11.31
C LEU A 62 5.21 -2.19 10.96
N SER A 63 4.44 -3.27 10.81
CA SER A 63 4.99 -4.55 10.37
C SER A 63 5.40 -4.47 8.90
N LEU A 64 6.71 -4.46 8.65
CA LEU A 64 7.25 -4.46 7.29
C LEU A 64 6.95 -5.77 6.54
N SER A 65 6.85 -6.89 7.25
CA SER A 65 6.47 -8.17 6.65
C SER A 65 5.02 -8.16 6.16
N GLN A 66 4.09 -7.61 6.94
CA GLN A 66 2.70 -7.43 6.52
C GLN A 66 2.58 -6.41 5.38
N LEU A 67 3.31 -5.30 5.45
CA LEU A 67 3.35 -4.31 4.38
C LEU A 67 3.78 -4.95 3.05
N ARG A 68 4.87 -5.74 3.06
CA ARG A 68 5.37 -6.45 1.87
C ARG A 68 4.32 -7.39 1.30
N LEU A 69 3.66 -8.18 2.15
CA LEU A 69 2.63 -9.13 1.71
C LEU A 69 1.42 -8.41 1.10
N PHE A 70 0.93 -7.35 1.75
CA PHE A 70 -0.19 -6.56 1.23
C PHE A 70 0.17 -5.85 -0.06
N TRP A 71 1.40 -5.34 -0.18
CA TRP A 71 1.88 -4.71 -1.41
C TRP A 71 1.91 -5.71 -2.56
N GLN A 72 2.52 -6.88 -2.36
CA GLN A 72 2.58 -7.94 -3.37
C GLN A 72 1.18 -8.34 -3.83
N LYS A 73 0.24 -8.54 -2.89
CA LYS A 73 -1.15 -8.89 -3.21
C LYS A 73 -1.84 -7.81 -4.06
N HIS A 74 -1.71 -6.53 -3.71
CA HIS A 74 -2.33 -5.45 -4.49
C HIS A 74 -1.69 -5.28 -5.86
N LEU A 75 -0.36 -5.42 -5.94
CA LEU A 75 0.36 -5.32 -7.20
C LEU A 75 -0.05 -6.44 -8.15
N LEU A 76 -0.05 -7.69 -7.68
CA LEU A 76 -0.50 -8.85 -8.47
C LEU A 76 -1.94 -8.68 -8.94
N LYS A 77 -2.83 -8.19 -8.07
CA LYS A 77 -4.22 -7.92 -8.46
C LYS A 77 -4.32 -6.83 -9.53
N LEU A 78 -3.51 -5.77 -9.44
CA LEU A 78 -3.45 -4.77 -10.50
C LEU A 78 -2.96 -5.41 -11.80
N MET A 79 -1.89 -6.21 -11.76
CA MET A 79 -1.34 -6.84 -12.96
C MET A 79 -2.36 -7.75 -13.65
N GLU A 80 -3.18 -8.49 -12.89
CA GLU A 80 -4.27 -9.31 -13.43
C GLU A 80 -5.30 -8.46 -14.19
N ILE A 81 -5.67 -7.29 -13.64
CA ILE A 81 -6.65 -6.37 -14.22
C ILE A 81 -6.09 -5.68 -15.48
N GLU A 82 -4.85 -5.20 -15.43
CA GLU A 82 -4.22 -4.46 -16.53
C GLU A 82 -3.72 -5.36 -17.66
N PHE A 83 -3.42 -6.63 -17.36
CA PHE A 83 -2.89 -7.59 -18.33
C PHE A 83 -3.71 -8.90 -18.37
N PRO A 84 -5.02 -8.84 -18.67
CA PRO A 84 -5.92 -10.01 -18.59
C PRO A 84 -5.59 -11.10 -19.61
N ALA A 85 -4.88 -10.76 -20.70
CA ALA A 85 -4.46 -11.73 -21.72
C ALA A 85 -3.15 -12.45 -21.39
N ARG A 86 -2.47 -12.09 -20.28
CA ARG A 86 -1.16 -12.66 -19.92
C ARG A 86 -1.32 -13.73 -18.84
N GLN A 87 -1.57 -14.97 -19.27
CA GLN A 87 -1.83 -16.10 -18.37
C GLN A 87 -0.76 -16.31 -17.27
N TYR A 88 0.52 -16.02 -17.57
CA TYR A 88 1.60 -16.11 -16.59
C TYR A 88 1.43 -15.14 -15.40
N VAL A 89 0.83 -13.97 -15.64
CA VAL A 89 0.55 -12.96 -14.60
C VAL A 89 -0.58 -13.44 -13.69
N ILE A 90 -1.62 -14.02 -14.29
CA ILE A 90 -2.79 -14.55 -13.58
C ILE A 90 -2.37 -15.70 -12.65
N ASN A 91 -1.51 -16.59 -13.13
CA ASN A 91 -1.03 -17.73 -12.34
C ASN A 91 -0.22 -17.29 -11.10
N LEU A 92 0.45 -16.14 -11.15
CA LEU A 92 1.17 -15.58 -10.00
C LEU A 92 0.25 -14.98 -8.94
N SER A 93 -0.93 -14.48 -9.32
CA SER A 93 -1.93 -13.91 -8.41
C SER A 93 -2.79 -14.96 -7.68
N CYS A 94 -2.83 -16.19 -8.18
CA CYS A 94 -3.62 -17.29 -7.62
C CYS A 94 -2.85 -18.20 -6.64
N ALA A 95 -1.54 -17.98 -6.48
CA ALA A 95 -0.68 -18.65 -5.50
C ALA A 95 -0.62 -17.87 -4.17
#